data_AF-A0A8B7NN67-F1
#
_entry.id   AF-A0A8B7NN67-F1
#
_cell.length_a   1.000
_cell.length_b   1.000
_cell.length_c   1.000
_cell.angle_alpha   90.00
_cell.angle_beta   90.00
_cell.angle_gamma   90.00
#
_symmetry.space_group_name_H-M   'P 1'
#
loop_
_entity.id
_entity.type
_entity.pdbx_description
1 polymer ?
#
loop_
_entity_poly.entity_id
_entity_poly.type
_entity_poly.pdbx_seq_one_letter_code
_entity_poly.pdbx_strand_id
1 'polypeptide(L)'
;MLRLIKGVVYTWNKAPTQNHSCSISGINWMKVFLFVRTRTNKACCAAYINFVKHALHLHHYKLKHPDAEDLPKWTSNHELMLIKEMIRSPANTLAVMDFRSMMALPEFEGFSDSYLRRMARDAIAAWVPLPQRRNLDDSLDYLATHILPKLERKLDNHSRVLKQINLYRSAKLVAAR
;
A
#
# COMPACT_ATOMS: atom_id res chain seq x y z
N MET A 1 9.45 -6.69 -19.21
CA MET A 1 9.83 -6.91 -17.81
C MET A 1 9.13 -8.11 -17.17
N LEU A 2 7.80 -8.24 -17.28
CA LEU A 2 7.03 -9.33 -16.65
C LEU A 2 7.48 -10.75 -17.05
N ARG A 3 7.78 -10.98 -18.35
CA ARG A 3 8.32 -12.26 -18.86
C ARG A 3 9.69 -12.60 -18.26
N LEU A 4 10.54 -11.59 -18.06
CA LEU A 4 11.86 -11.73 -17.44
C LEU A 4 11.75 -12.09 -15.95
N ILE A 5 10.83 -11.45 -15.21
CA ILE A 5 10.53 -11.77 -13.81
C ILE A 5 10.02 -13.22 -13.68
N LYS A 6 9.04 -13.61 -14.52
CA LYS A 6 8.50 -14.99 -14.51
C LYS A 6 9.59 -16.03 -14.80
N GLY A 7 10.44 -15.78 -15.79
CA GLY A 7 11.56 -16.66 -16.12
C GLY A 7 12.54 -16.80 -14.96
N VAL A 8 12.88 -15.70 -14.30
CA VAL A 8 13.76 -15.70 -13.12
C VAL A 8 13.16 -16.53 -11.98
N VAL A 9 11.92 -16.27 -11.57
CA VAL A 9 11.25 -17.01 -10.48
C VAL A 9 11.17 -18.50 -10.76
N TYR A 10 10.85 -18.88 -12.00
CA TYR A 10 10.80 -20.28 -12.41
C TYR A 10 12.16 -20.97 -12.30
N THR A 11 13.24 -20.29 -12.69
CA THR A 11 14.60 -20.86 -12.63
C THR A 11 15.19 -20.87 -11.23
N TRP A 12 14.80 -19.92 -10.37
CA TRP A 12 15.24 -19.84 -8.98
C TRP A 12 14.72 -21.01 -8.15
N ASN A 13 13.44 -21.37 -8.30
CA ASN A 13 12.80 -22.47 -7.56
C ASN A 13 13.27 -23.87 -7.98
N LYS A 14 14.11 -23.99 -9.01
CA LYS A 14 14.51 -25.27 -9.63
C LYS A 14 16.02 -25.54 -9.65
N ALA A 15 16.84 -24.75 -8.96
CA ALA A 15 18.29 -24.95 -8.96
C ALA A 15 18.77 -25.76 -7.73
N PRO A 16 19.40 -26.94 -7.91
CA PRO A 16 20.32 -27.50 -6.93
C PRO A 16 21.61 -26.65 -6.94
N THR A 17 22.16 -26.38 -5.77
CA THR A 17 23.44 -25.70 -5.57
C THR A 17 24.55 -26.34 -6.40
N GLN A 18 25.01 -25.71 -7.48
CA GLN A 18 26.41 -25.77 -7.94
C GLN A 18 26.72 -24.76 -9.06
N ASN A 19 28.01 -24.42 -9.11
CA ASN A 19 28.59 -23.19 -9.63
C ASN A 19 28.49 -22.99 -11.15
N HIS A 20 28.24 -21.76 -11.59
CA HIS A 20 29.12 -20.95 -12.46
C HIS A 20 28.53 -19.51 -12.59
N SER A 21 29.40 -18.51 -12.60
CA SER A 21 29.19 -17.06 -12.47
C SER A 21 28.44 -16.42 -13.67
N CYS A 22 27.79 -15.25 -13.61
CA CYS A 22 27.90 -14.08 -12.72
C CYS A 22 26.53 -13.63 -12.13
N SER A 23 26.61 -13.05 -10.93
CA SER A 23 25.59 -12.92 -9.87
C SER A 23 24.21 -12.34 -10.24
N ILE A 24 23.15 -13.12 -9.97
CA ILE A 24 22.38 -13.17 -8.70
C ILE A 24 22.31 -14.69 -8.38
N SER A 25 22.94 -15.11 -7.28
CA SER A 25 23.27 -16.52 -7.02
C SER A 25 22.03 -17.42 -6.99
N GLY A 26 21.92 -18.37 -7.93
CA GLY A 26 20.81 -19.31 -8.05
C GLY A 26 19.96 -19.18 -9.32
N ILE A 27 20.13 -18.11 -10.12
CA ILE A 27 19.40 -17.93 -11.39
C ILE A 27 20.16 -18.57 -12.55
N ASN A 28 19.54 -19.53 -13.23
CA ASN A 28 20.04 -20.06 -14.50
C ASN A 28 19.64 -19.14 -15.67
N TRP A 29 20.48 -18.16 -15.99
CA TRP A 29 20.22 -17.16 -17.03
C TRP A 29 20.10 -17.73 -18.45
N MET A 30 20.69 -18.89 -18.74
CA MET A 30 20.47 -19.58 -20.01
C MET A 30 19.02 -20.03 -20.14
N LYS A 31 18.44 -20.59 -19.07
CA LYS A 31 17.02 -20.95 -19.03
C LYS A 31 16.12 -19.72 -19.04
N VAL A 32 16.47 -18.66 -18.31
CA VAL A 32 15.68 -17.41 -18.30
C VAL A 32 15.56 -16.78 -19.69
N PHE A 33 16.64 -16.79 -20.47
CA PHE A 33 16.61 -16.28 -21.85
C PHE A 33 15.54 -16.99 -22.70
N LEU A 34 15.40 -18.32 -22.57
CA LEU A 34 14.42 -19.10 -23.35
C LEU A 34 12.97 -18.68 -23.09
N PHE A 35 12.67 -18.08 -21.93
CA PHE A 35 11.36 -17.50 -21.60
C PHE A 35 11.16 -16.10 -22.17
N VAL A 36 12.24 -15.33 -22.31
CA VAL A 36 12.18 -13.93 -22.77
C VAL A 36 12.26 -13.85 -24.30
N ARG A 37 13.10 -14.68 -24.93
CA ARG A 37 13.36 -14.83 -26.38
C ARG A 37 13.80 -13.59 -27.15
N THR A 38 13.73 -12.41 -26.54
CA THR A 38 13.99 -11.12 -27.21
C THR A 38 15.33 -10.48 -26.84
N ARG A 39 16.15 -11.12 -25.98
CA ARG A 39 17.39 -10.56 -25.43
C ARG A 39 18.40 -11.66 -25.17
N THR A 40 19.70 -11.39 -25.25
CA THR A 40 20.73 -12.38 -24.85
C THR A 40 20.67 -12.66 -23.33
N ASN A 41 21.25 -13.79 -22.90
CA ASN A 41 21.37 -14.14 -21.47
C ASN A 41 22.04 -13.03 -20.65
N LYS A 42 23.12 -12.43 -21.15
CA LYS A 42 23.82 -11.29 -20.52
C LYS A 42 22.91 -10.06 -20.42
N ALA A 43 22.16 -9.74 -21.47
CA ALA A 43 21.20 -8.62 -21.47
C ALA A 43 20.00 -8.86 -20.53
N CYS A 44 19.56 -10.11 -20.36
CA CYS A 44 18.54 -10.47 -19.37
C CYS A 44 19.04 -10.26 -17.95
N CYS A 45 20.27 -10.72 -17.66
CA CYS A 45 20.91 -10.55 -16.37
C CYS A 45 21.08 -9.05 -16.01
N ALA A 46 21.68 -8.26 -16.90
CA ALA A 46 21.88 -6.82 -16.68
C ALA A 46 20.55 -6.07 -16.48
N ALA A 47 19.52 -6.38 -17.28
CA ALA A 47 18.22 -5.75 -17.15
C ALA A 47 17.52 -6.10 -15.82
N TYR A 48 17.65 -7.34 -15.35
CA TYR A 48 17.08 -7.75 -14.08
C TYR A 48 17.86 -7.17 -12.89
N ILE A 49 19.19 -7.15 -12.93
CA ILE A 49 20.02 -6.49 -11.91
C ILE A 49 19.67 -5.01 -11.80
N ASN A 50 19.55 -4.29 -12.92
CA ASN A 50 19.17 -2.87 -12.90
C ASN A 50 17.74 -2.68 -12.37
N PHE A 51 16.80 -3.55 -12.74
CA PHE A 51 15.46 -3.54 -12.16
C PHE A 51 15.48 -3.76 -10.64
N VAL A 52 16.23 -4.76 -10.15
CA VAL A 52 16.36 -5.05 -8.71
C VAL A 52 17.07 -3.92 -7.98
N LYS A 53 18.14 -3.35 -8.53
CA LYS A 53 18.82 -2.17 -7.97
C LYS A 53 17.87 -0.98 -7.87
N HIS A 54 17.06 -0.73 -8.92
CA HIS A 54 16.11 0.37 -8.93
C HIS A 54 14.96 0.13 -7.94
N ALA A 55 14.44 -1.09 -7.88
CA ALA A 55 13.40 -1.49 -6.92
C ALA A 55 13.89 -1.46 -5.47
N LEU A 56 15.11 -1.94 -5.20
CA LEU A 56 15.76 -1.87 -3.90
C LEU A 56 16.11 -0.44 -3.51
N HIS A 57 16.56 0.39 -4.46
CA HIS A 57 16.79 1.81 -4.24
C HIS A 57 15.49 2.51 -3.86
N LEU A 58 14.40 2.29 -4.62
CA LEU A 58 13.07 2.79 -4.28
C LEU A 58 12.57 2.28 -2.93
N HIS A 59 12.82 1.02 -2.60
CA HIS A 59 12.42 0.41 -1.32
C HIS A 59 13.24 0.93 -0.15
N HIS A 60 14.56 1.03 -0.29
CA HIS A 60 15.47 1.60 0.72
C HIS A 60 15.23 3.10 0.90
N TYR A 61 14.95 3.82 -0.17
CA TYR A 61 14.58 5.24 -0.10
C TYR A 61 13.27 5.41 0.69
N LYS A 62 12.25 4.60 0.40
CA LYS A 62 10.98 4.57 1.15
C LYS A 62 11.12 4.13 2.63
N LEU A 63 12.09 3.26 2.93
CA LEU A 63 12.37 2.82 4.31
C LEU A 63 13.19 3.85 5.10
N LYS A 64 14.15 4.53 4.46
CA LYS A 64 15.04 5.52 5.12
C LYS A 64 14.40 6.89 5.23
N HIS A 65 13.45 7.19 4.36
CA HIS A 65 12.74 8.46 4.35
C HIS A 65 11.23 8.23 4.20
N PRO A 66 10.55 7.74 5.26
CA PRO A 66 9.09 7.67 5.28
C PRO A 66 8.45 9.07 5.11
N ASP A 67 9.22 10.14 5.38
CA ASP A 67 8.82 11.55 5.33
C ASP A 67 9.44 12.34 4.14
N ALA A 68 10.10 11.69 3.16
CA ALA A 68 10.79 12.42 2.05
C ALA A 68 9.90 12.84 0.87
N GLU A 69 8.65 12.38 0.83
CA GLU A 69 7.68 13.06 -0.02
C GLU A 69 6.95 14.02 0.90
N ASP A 70 6.79 15.30 0.51
CA ASP A 70 5.86 16.28 1.09
C ASP A 70 4.39 15.81 0.95
N LEU A 71 4.14 14.52 1.20
CA LEU A 71 2.83 13.92 1.19
C LEU A 71 2.14 14.28 2.50
N PRO A 72 0.84 14.61 2.45
CA PRO A 72 0.08 14.83 3.65
C PRO A 72 0.17 13.60 4.57
N LYS A 73 0.35 13.82 5.86
CA LYS A 73 0.46 12.73 6.84
C LYS A 73 -0.83 11.91 6.85
N TRP A 74 -0.74 10.59 6.70
CA TRP A 74 -1.90 9.70 6.86
C TRP A 74 -2.39 9.72 8.31
N THR A 75 -3.69 9.93 8.51
CA THR A 75 -4.31 10.02 9.83
C THR A 75 -5.48 9.05 9.95
N SER A 76 -5.94 8.80 11.17
CA SER A 76 -7.15 8.00 11.40
C SER A 76 -8.40 8.62 10.76
N ASN A 77 -8.43 9.94 10.55
CA ASN A 77 -9.52 10.59 9.82
C ASN A 77 -9.47 10.25 8.32
N HIS A 78 -8.27 10.25 7.72
CA HIS A 78 -8.09 9.84 6.32
C HIS A 78 -8.50 8.38 6.11
N GLU A 79 -8.14 7.49 7.04
CA GLU A 79 -8.54 6.09 7.01
C GLU A 79 -10.06 5.92 7.11
N LEU A 80 -10.70 6.63 8.05
CA LEU A 80 -12.16 6.61 8.22
C LEU A 80 -12.86 7.09 6.94
N MET A 81 -12.43 8.23 6.40
CA MET A 81 -13.01 8.81 5.19
C MET A 81 -12.82 7.90 3.99
N LEU A 82 -11.65 7.26 3.87
CA LEU A 82 -11.36 6.36 2.74
C LEU A 82 -12.32 5.18 2.77
N ILE A 83 -12.51 4.56 3.94
CA ILE A 83 -13.43 3.43 4.09
C ILE A 83 -14.87 3.85 3.77
N LYS A 84 -15.31 5.04 4.21
CA LYS A 84 -16.66 5.56 3.87
C LYS A 84 -16.86 5.70 2.37
N GLU A 85 -15.90 6.30 1.68
CA GLU A 85 -15.99 6.50 0.23
C GLU A 85 -15.88 5.18 -0.54
N MET A 86 -15.07 4.23 -0.05
CA MET A 86 -15.02 2.88 -0.61
C MET A 86 -16.37 2.15 -0.52
N ILE A 87 -17.07 2.25 0.61
CA ILE A 87 -18.38 1.63 0.84
C ILE A 87 -19.47 2.28 -0.03
N ARG A 88 -19.40 3.60 -0.23
CA ARG A 88 -20.36 4.35 -1.06
C ARG A 88 -20.18 4.11 -2.56
N SER A 89 -18.99 3.70 -2.97
CA SER A 89 -18.65 3.46 -4.36
C SER A 89 -19.46 2.28 -4.92
N PRO A 90 -20.07 2.41 -6.12
CA PRO A 90 -20.77 1.31 -6.78
C PRO A 90 -19.80 0.28 -7.41
N ALA A 91 -18.49 0.42 -7.20
CA ALA A 91 -17.47 -0.41 -7.83
C ALA A 91 -17.40 -1.81 -7.21
N ASN A 92 -17.43 -2.83 -8.05
CA ASN A 92 -17.27 -4.25 -7.66
C ASN A 92 -15.79 -4.71 -7.59
N THR A 93 -14.84 -3.86 -7.99
CA THR A 93 -13.40 -4.12 -7.83
C THR A 93 -12.62 -2.83 -7.53
N LEU A 94 -11.48 -2.95 -6.84
CA LEU A 94 -10.61 -1.79 -6.55
C LEU A 94 -9.96 -1.21 -7.82
N ALA A 95 -9.90 -1.97 -8.92
CA ALA A 95 -9.35 -1.48 -10.17
C ALA A 95 -10.28 -0.44 -10.82
N VAL A 96 -11.60 -0.68 -10.77
CA VAL A 96 -12.62 0.17 -11.40
C VAL A 96 -13.18 1.24 -10.46
N MET A 97 -12.82 1.19 -9.18
CA MET A 97 -13.20 2.22 -8.20
C MET A 97 -12.60 3.58 -8.57
N ASP A 98 -13.44 4.62 -8.49
CA ASP A 98 -13.10 5.97 -8.91
C ASP A 98 -12.39 6.76 -7.80
N PHE A 99 -11.11 6.47 -7.63
CA PHE A 99 -10.25 7.21 -6.72
C PHE A 99 -9.98 8.65 -7.17
N ARG A 100 -10.24 9.02 -8.43
CA ARG A 100 -10.06 10.41 -8.89
C ARG A 100 -11.11 11.31 -8.28
N SER A 101 -12.36 10.86 -8.21
CA SER A 101 -13.41 11.59 -7.50
C SER A 101 -13.11 11.69 -6.00
N MET A 102 -12.52 10.65 -5.39
CA MET A 102 -12.10 10.71 -3.99
C MET A 102 -10.99 11.74 -3.75
N MET A 103 -10.01 11.88 -4.66
CA MET A 103 -8.96 12.90 -4.55
C MET A 103 -9.48 14.34 -4.56
N ALA A 104 -10.68 14.58 -5.10
CA ALA A 104 -11.28 15.91 -5.11
C ALA A 104 -11.84 16.32 -3.74
N LEU A 105 -11.90 15.41 -2.77
CA LEU A 105 -12.33 15.70 -1.41
C LEU A 105 -11.24 16.47 -0.64
N PRO A 106 -11.61 17.47 0.19
CA PRO A 106 -10.65 18.22 0.99
C PRO A 106 -9.77 17.34 1.89
N GLU A 107 -10.34 16.25 2.41
CA GLU A 107 -9.63 15.29 3.26
C GLU A 107 -8.54 14.51 2.50
N PHE A 108 -8.58 14.52 1.17
CA PHE A 108 -7.60 13.85 0.33
C PHE A 108 -6.72 14.80 -0.50
N GLU A 109 -6.75 16.10 -0.19
CA GLU A 109 -5.91 17.09 -0.86
C GLU A 109 -4.42 16.70 -0.75
N GLY A 110 -3.72 16.68 -1.89
CA GLY A 110 -2.30 16.32 -1.97
C GLY A 110 -2.01 14.82 -2.05
N PHE A 111 -2.99 13.92 -1.91
CA PHE A 111 -2.77 12.49 -2.16
C PHE A 111 -2.96 12.13 -3.63
N SER A 112 -2.12 11.24 -4.14
CA SER A 112 -2.26 10.72 -5.50
C SER A 112 -3.22 9.53 -5.58
N ASP A 113 -3.82 9.30 -6.75
CA ASP A 113 -4.66 8.12 -7.04
C ASP A 113 -3.95 6.81 -6.68
N SER A 114 -2.66 6.71 -7.04
CA SER A 114 -1.86 5.52 -6.76
C SER A 114 -1.67 5.28 -5.26
N TYR A 115 -1.58 6.35 -4.48
CA TYR A 115 -1.46 6.30 -3.03
C TYR A 115 -2.78 5.87 -2.40
N LEU A 116 -3.91 6.50 -2.76
CA LEU A 116 -5.23 6.11 -2.24
C LEU A 116 -5.58 4.65 -2.57
N ARG A 117 -5.28 4.19 -3.79
CA ARG A 117 -5.44 2.78 -4.19
C ARG A 117 -4.60 1.82 -3.35
N ARG A 118 -3.40 2.24 -2.91
CA ARG A 118 -2.56 1.46 -2.01
C ARG A 118 -3.18 1.43 -0.62
N MET A 119 -3.55 2.59 -0.08
CA MET A 119 -4.17 2.67 1.25
C MET A 119 -5.47 1.88 1.33
N ALA A 120 -6.27 1.84 0.26
CA ALA A 120 -7.49 1.02 0.19
C ALA A 120 -7.20 -0.48 0.29
N ARG A 121 -6.15 -0.95 -0.41
CA ARG A 121 -5.68 -2.34 -0.33
C ARG A 121 -5.16 -2.67 1.06
N ASP A 122 -4.38 -1.77 1.65
CA ASP A 122 -3.80 -1.95 2.97
C ASP A 122 -4.90 -1.97 4.05
N ALA A 123 -5.93 -1.13 3.93
CA ALA A 123 -7.08 -1.13 4.83
C ALA A 123 -7.86 -2.45 4.78
N ILE A 124 -8.15 -2.98 3.58
CA ILE A 124 -8.79 -4.31 3.45
C ILE A 124 -7.91 -5.40 4.05
N ALA A 125 -6.60 -5.37 3.77
CA ALA A 125 -5.66 -6.35 4.29
C ALA A 125 -5.47 -6.28 5.82
N ALA A 126 -5.63 -5.11 6.42
CA ALA A 126 -5.52 -4.91 7.87
C ALA A 126 -6.80 -5.33 8.60
N TRP A 127 -7.98 -4.96 8.08
CA TRP A 127 -9.23 -5.04 8.83
C TRP A 127 -10.15 -6.21 8.49
N VAL A 128 -10.18 -6.63 7.22
CA VAL A 128 -11.10 -7.67 6.75
C VAL A 128 -10.48 -9.04 6.98
N PRO A 129 -11.16 -10.07 7.49
CA PRO A 129 -10.60 -11.42 7.61
C PRO A 129 -10.45 -12.11 6.24
N LEU A 130 -9.51 -13.06 6.13
CA LEU A 130 -9.21 -13.74 4.86
C LEU A 130 -10.43 -14.31 4.10
N PRO A 131 -11.44 -14.93 4.76
CA PRO A 131 -12.62 -15.45 4.06
C PRO A 131 -13.40 -14.39 3.29
N GLN A 132 -13.54 -13.19 3.86
CA GLN A 132 -14.29 -12.06 3.29
C GLN A 132 -13.47 -11.24 2.27
N ARG A 133 -12.15 -11.45 2.17
CA ARG A 133 -11.29 -10.75 1.19
C ARG A 133 -11.43 -11.24 -0.26
N ARG A 134 -12.21 -12.29 -0.50
CA ARG A 134 -12.27 -12.99 -1.80
C ARG A 134 -12.87 -12.13 -2.91
N ASN A 135 -13.85 -11.31 -2.57
CA ASN A 135 -14.43 -10.32 -3.47
C ASN A 135 -14.53 -8.98 -2.72
N LEU A 136 -14.70 -7.90 -3.48
CA LEU A 136 -14.75 -6.56 -2.90
C LEU A 136 -16.04 -6.35 -2.12
N ASP A 137 -17.18 -6.86 -2.60
CA ASP A 137 -18.49 -6.64 -1.98
C ASP A 137 -18.52 -7.15 -0.53
N ASP A 138 -18.08 -8.39 -0.28
CA ASP A 138 -17.95 -8.98 1.05
C ASP A 138 -16.95 -8.20 1.92
N SER A 139 -15.89 -7.67 1.31
CA SER A 139 -14.90 -6.85 2.01
C SER A 139 -15.51 -5.52 2.46
N LEU A 140 -16.26 -4.86 1.58
CA LEU A 140 -16.92 -3.60 1.85
C LEU A 140 -18.05 -3.78 2.86
N ASP A 141 -18.83 -4.86 2.76
CA ASP A 141 -19.87 -5.21 3.72
C ASP A 141 -19.27 -5.45 5.11
N TYR A 142 -18.18 -6.22 5.21
CA TYR A 142 -17.49 -6.42 6.48
C TYR A 142 -16.93 -5.10 7.06
N LEU A 143 -16.34 -4.25 6.21
CA LEU A 143 -15.87 -2.93 6.63
C LEU A 143 -17.02 -2.07 7.16
N ALA A 144 -18.16 -2.04 6.46
CA ALA A 144 -19.33 -1.26 6.83
C ALA A 144 -19.96 -1.73 8.14
N THR A 145 -20.09 -3.04 8.33
CA THR A 145 -20.81 -3.65 9.46
C THR A 145 -19.97 -3.70 10.73
N HIS A 146 -18.67 -4.02 10.62
CA HIS A 146 -17.85 -4.36 11.79
C HIS A 146 -16.75 -3.37 12.12
N ILE A 147 -16.25 -2.63 11.12
CA ILE A 147 -15.03 -1.81 11.25
C ILE A 147 -15.37 -0.33 11.31
N LEU A 148 -16.19 0.16 10.39
CA LEU A 148 -16.60 1.55 10.31
C LEU A 148 -17.19 2.06 11.64
N PRO A 149 -18.14 1.36 12.30
CA PRO A 149 -18.69 1.82 13.59
C PRO A 149 -17.64 1.89 14.71
N LYS A 150 -16.63 1.02 14.67
CA LYS A 150 -15.54 1.03 15.67
C LYS A 150 -14.61 2.20 15.46
N LEU A 151 -14.29 2.54 14.21
CA LEU A 151 -13.44 3.67 13.87
C LEU A 151 -14.14 4.99 14.22
N GLU A 152 -15.44 5.12 13.91
CA GLU A 152 -16.23 6.31 14.28
C GLU A 152 -16.26 6.52 15.80
N ARG A 153 -16.56 5.47 16.58
CA ARG A 153 -16.55 5.55 18.05
C ARG A 153 -15.18 5.93 18.61
N LYS A 154 -14.09 5.42 18.03
CA LYS A 154 -12.73 5.78 18.45
C LYS A 154 -12.43 7.25 18.18
N LEU A 155 -12.81 7.75 17.01
CA LEU A 155 -12.60 9.15 16.64
C LEU A 155 -13.42 10.08 17.55
N ASP A 156 -14.69 9.74 17.81
CA ASP A 156 -15.56 10.48 18.72
C ASP A 156 -14.99 10.54 20.13
N ASN A 157 -14.56 9.39 20.68
CA ASN A 157 -13.95 9.34 22.00
C ASN A 157 -12.67 10.19 22.08
N HIS A 158 -11.82 10.14 21.05
CA HIS A 158 -10.61 10.95 20.99
C HIS A 158 -10.94 12.45 20.95
N SER A 159 -11.93 12.86 20.14
CA SER A 159 -12.38 14.24 20.05
C SER A 159 -12.93 14.78 21.38
N ARG A 160 -13.67 13.94 22.14
CA ARG A 160 -14.19 14.28 23.47
C ARG A 160 -13.07 14.50 24.48
N VAL A 161 -12.08 13.61 24.50
CA VAL A 161 -10.91 13.74 25.39
C VAL A 161 -10.14 15.02 25.07
N LEU A 162 -9.90 15.34 23.80
CA LEU A 162 -9.21 16.58 23.42
C LEU A 162 -9.98 17.84 23.83
N LYS A 163 -11.31 17.86 23.62
CA LYS A 163 -12.16 18.97 24.11
C LYS A 163 -12.04 19.14 25.62
N GLN A 164 -12.05 18.05 26.37
CA GLN A 164 -11.92 18.08 27.83
C GLN A 164 -10.55 18.59 28.28
N ILE A 165 -9.46 18.13 27.66
CA ILE A 165 -8.10 18.63 27.92
C ILE A 165 -8.01 20.14 27.66
N ASN A 166 -8.57 20.61 26.55
CA ASN A 166 -8.55 22.03 26.20
C ASN A 166 -9.36 22.87 27.20
N LEU A 167 -10.54 22.41 27.62
CA LEU A 167 -11.33 23.07 28.66
C LEU A 167 -10.56 23.18 29.98
N TYR A 168 -9.87 22.11 30.41
CA TYR A 168 -9.02 22.14 31.60
C TYR A 168 -7.86 23.14 31.48
N ARG A 169 -7.19 23.20 30.32
CA ARG A 169 -6.12 24.18 30.08
C ARG A 169 -6.64 25.61 30.13
N SER A 170 -7.77 25.89 29.49
CA SER A 170 -8.40 27.21 29.51
C SER A 170 -8.82 27.62 30.92
N ALA A 171 -9.43 26.73 31.70
CA ALA A 171 -9.82 27.00 33.08
C ALA A 171 -8.59 27.30 33.98
N LYS A 172 -7.50 26.55 33.81
CA LYS A 172 -6.26 26.76 34.56
C LYS A 172 -5.57 28.08 34.22
N LEU A 173 -5.65 28.52 32.96
CA LEU A 173 -5.13 29.83 32.52
C LEU A 173 -5.97 30.99 33.07
N VAL A 174 -7.28 30.82 33.20
CA VAL A 174 -8.17 31.83 33.80
C VAL A 174 -7.95 31.92 35.31
N ALA A 175 -7.72 30.80 36.00
CA ALA A 175 -7.46 30.77 37.44
C ALA A 175 -6.06 31.28 37.85
N ALA A 176 -5.15 31.47 36.90
CA ALA A 176 -3.80 32.01 37.13
C ALA A 176 -3.69 33.53 36.84
N ARG A 177 -4.80 34.18 36.46
CA ARG A 177 -4.96 35.63 36.38
C ARG A 177 -5.68 36.13 37.62
#